data_AF-A0A9E2YX45-F1
#
_entry.id   AF-A0A9E2YX45-F1
#
_cell.length_a   1.000
_cell.length_b   1.000
_cell.length_c   1.000
_cell.angle_alpha   90.00
_cell.angle_beta   90.00
_cell.angle_gamma   90.00
#
_symmetry.space_group_name_H-M   'P 1'
#
loop_
_entity.id
_entity.type
_entity.pdbx_description
1 polymer ?
#
loop_
_entity_poly.entity_id
_entity_poly.type
_entity_poly.pdbx_seq_one_letter_code
_entity_poly.pdbx_strand_id
1 'polypeptide(L)' 'QDVGRAGFVRCLPNGCVAEVIMDDKLLGQLKAAKTATFIIFETPEEGIGFPLSLNGLAEGFDKLP' A
#
# COMPACT_ATOMS: atom_id res chain seq x y z
N GLN A 1 12.02 -4.01 -0.14
CA GLN A 1 11.79 -4.70 -1.42
C GLN A 1 10.71 -3.93 -2.16
N ASP A 2 10.85 -3.73 -3.47
CA ASP A 2 9.75 -3.21 -4.30
C ASP A 2 8.71 -4.31 -4.51
N VAL A 3 7.45 -3.99 -4.22
CA VAL A 3 6.30 -4.91 -4.27
C VAL A 3 5.27 -4.52 -5.33
N GLY A 4 5.49 -3.44 -6.08
CA GLY A 4 4.61 -3.03 -7.17
C GLY A 4 4.36 -1.52 -7.24
N ARG A 5 3.66 -1.12 -8.30
CA ARG A 5 3.26 0.27 -8.56
C ARG A 5 1.76 0.32 -8.80
N ALA A 6 1.10 1.32 -8.23
CA ALA A 6 -0.32 1.55 -8.37
C ALA A 6 -0.56 2.97 -8.90
N GLY A 7 -1.38 3.10 -9.93
CA GLY A 7 -1.82 4.40 -10.43
C GLY A 7 -3.01 4.92 -9.64
N PHE A 8 -3.15 6.24 -9.56
CA PHE A 8 -4.39 6.85 -9.08
C PHE A 8 -5.51 6.61 -10.08
N VAL A 9 -6.60 5.99 -9.63
CA VAL A 9 -7.80 5.71 -10.43
C VAL A 9 -8.65 6.97 -10.56
N ARG A 10 -8.76 7.74 -9.47
CA ARG A 10 -9.49 9.03 -9.42
C ARG A 10 -9.06 9.87 -8.23
N CYS A 11 -9.28 11.18 -8.32
CA CYS A 11 -9.15 12.10 -7.20
C CYS A 11 -10.52 12.61 -6.74
N LEU A 12 -10.70 12.63 -5.43
CA LEU A 12 -11.86 13.11 -4.69
C LEU A 12 -11.47 14.36 -3.88
N PRO A 13 -12.43 15.15 -3.38
CA PRO A 13 -12.10 16.34 -2.58
C PRO A 13 -11.21 16.07 -1.35
N ASN A 14 -11.19 14.83 -0.84
CA ASN A 14 -10.38 14.40 0.30
C ASN A 14 -9.08 13.67 -0.08
N GLY A 15 -8.76 13.53 -1.37
CA GLY A 15 -7.54 12.88 -1.83
C GLY A 15 -7.74 11.96 -3.03
N CYS A 16 -6.67 11.31 -3.48
CA CYS A 16 -6.70 10.39 -4.62
C CYS A 16 -6.73 8.93 -4.17
N VAL A 17 -7.43 8.09 -4.94
CA VAL A 17 -7.61 6.66 -4.67
C VAL A 17 -6.76 5.88 -5.66
N ALA A 18 -5.88 5.02 -5.14
CA ALA A 18 -5.19 4.00 -5.91
C ALA A 18 -5.76 2.63 -5.51
N GLU A 19 -6.13 1.83 -6.50
CA GLU A 19 -6.65 0.48 -6.28
C GLU A 19 -5.57 -0.54 -6.61
N VAL A 20 -5.39 -1.53 -5.73
CA VAL A 20 -4.39 -2.58 -5.89
C VAL A 20 -5.08 -3.92 -5.71
N ILE A 21 -4.82 -4.82 -6.65
CA ILE A 21 -5.23 -6.21 -6.51
C ILE A 21 -4.25 -6.88 -5.55
N MET A 22 -4.74 -7.30 -4.39
CA MET A 22 -3.96 -8.09 -3.44
C MET A 22 -4.05 -9.56 -3.83
N ASP A 23 -3.06 -10.04 -4.57
CA ASP A 23 -2.87 -11.48 -4.78
C ASP A 23 -2.29 -12.15 -3.53
N ASP A 24 -2.31 -13.49 -3.49
CA ASP A 24 -1.86 -14.28 -2.33
C ASP A 24 -0.40 -13.99 -1.96
N LYS A 25 0.44 -13.68 -2.96
CA LYS A 25 1.85 -13.39 -2.74
C LYS A 25 2.02 -12.03 -2.06
N LEU A 26 1.40 -11.00 -2.59
CA LEU A 26 1.43 -9.65 -2.03
C LEU A 26 0.81 -9.63 -0.63
N LEU A 27 -0.33 -10.29 -0.46
CA LEU A 27 -0.98 -10.43 0.85
C LEU A 27 -0.05 -11.13 1.85
N GLY A 28 0.59 -12.23 1.45
CA GLY A 28 1.58 -12.92 2.29
C GLY A 28 2.75 -12.02 2.69
N GLN A 29 3.27 -11.21 1.76
CA GLN A 29 4.34 -10.25 2.04
C GLN A 29 3.88 -9.17 3.04
N LEU A 30 2.68 -8.61 2.87
CA LEU A 30 2.14 -7.59 3.76
C LEU A 30 1.84 -8.14 5.16
N LYS A 31 1.25 -9.34 5.27
CA LYS A 31 0.96 -9.98 6.55
C LYS A 31 2.22 -10.29 7.37
N ALA A 32 3.34 -10.59 6.70
CA ALA A 32 4.61 -10.89 7.37
C ALA A 32 5.46 -9.64 7.68
N ALA A 33 5.15 -8.50 7.07
CA ALA A 33 5.91 -7.27 7.22
C ALA A 33 5.47 -6.46 8.45
N LYS A 34 6.39 -5.67 9.01
CA LYS A 34 6.11 -4.72 10.10
C LYS A 34 5.88 -3.29 9.60
N THR A 35 6.45 -2.98 8.44
CA THR A 35 6.37 -1.65 7.82
C THR A 35 6.29 -1.81 6.31
N ALA A 36 5.42 -1.04 5.67
CA ALA A 36 5.43 -0.83 4.22
C ALA A 36 5.65 0.64 3.93
N THR A 37 6.56 0.94 3.02
CA THR A 37 6.79 2.31 2.56
C THR A 37 6.04 2.55 1.27
N PHE A 38 5.07 3.46 1.32
CA PHE A 38 4.36 3.92 0.14
C PHE A 38 5.08 5.13 -0.42
N ILE A 39 5.37 5.13 -1.71
CA ILE A 39 6.09 6.23 -2.35
C ILE A 39 5.13 6.91 -3.32
N ILE A 40 4.84 8.18 -3.07
CA ILE A 40 4.04 9.02 -3.97
C ILE A 40 5.02 9.84 -4.80
N PHE A 41 4.88 9.77 -6.12
CA PHE A 41 5.68 10.55 -7.05
C PHE A 41 4.85 11.73 -7.52
N GLU A 42 5.21 12.94 -7.08
CA GLU A 42 4.63 14.18 -7.63
C GLU A 42 5.26 14.49 -9.00
N THR A 43 6.54 14.15 -9.17
CA THR A 43 7.28 14.16 -10.43
C THR A 43 8.10 12.87 -10.56
N PRO A 44 8.59 12.48 -11.76
CA PRO A 44 9.42 11.30 -11.91
C PRO A 44 10.72 11.35 -11.09
N GLU A 45 11.25 12.55 -10.86
CA GLU A 45 12.49 12.76 -10.13
C GLU A 45 12.29 12.88 -8.61
N GLU A 46 11.07 13.21 -8.14
CA GLU A 46 10.79 13.48 -6.72
C GLU A 46 9.68 12.56 -6.16
N GLY A 47 10.11 11.58 -5.37
CA GLY A 47 9.24 10.65 -4.67
C GLY A 47 9.25 10.86 -3.15
N ILE A 48 8.07 11.04 -2.56
CA ILE A 48 7.89 11.19 -1.11
C ILE A 48 7.48 9.84 -0.53
N GLY A 49 8.31 9.31 0.38
CA GLY A 49 8.10 8.02 1.04
C GLY A 49 7.38 8.17 2.38
N PHE A 50 6.29 7.44 2.55
CA PHE A 50 5.48 7.37 3.76
C PHE A 50 5.60 5.97 4.38
N PRO A 51 6.32 5.81 5.50
CA PRO A 51 6.39 4.54 6.20
C PRO A 51 5.09 4.30 6.97
N LEU A 52 4.37 3.23 6.61
CA LEU A 52 3.18 2.79 7.31
C LEU A 52 3.50 1.55 8.15
N SER A 53 3.06 1.56 9.41
CA SER A 53 3.09 0.37 10.25
C SER A 53 2.08 -0.66 9.75
N LEU A 54 2.51 -1.90 9.63
CA LEU A 54 1.67 -3.06 9.28
C LEU A 54 1.40 -3.98 10.48
N ASN A 55 1.86 -3.59 11.67
CA ASN A 55 1.54 -4.32 12.90
C ASN A 55 0.01 -4.44 13.06
N GLY A 56 -0.49 -5.66 13.26
CA GLY A 56 -1.93 -5.93 13.37
C GLY A 56 -2.64 -6.21 12.04
N LEU A 57 -1.96 -6.07 10.89
CA LEU A 57 -2.58 -6.29 9.58
C LEU A 57 -3.01 -7.75 9.41
N ALA A 58 -2.15 -8.71 9.78
CA ALA A 58 -2.45 -10.12 9.60
C ALA A 58 -3.68 -10.53 10.42
N GLU A 59 -3.71 -10.15 11.70
CA GLU A 59 -4.80 -10.45 12.61
C GLU A 59 -6.10 -9.72 12.23
N GLY A 60 -5.99 -8.50 11.69
CA GLY A 60 -7.13 -7.73 11.20
C GLY A 60 -7.72 -8.32 9.94
N PHE A 61 -6.87 -8.72 8.98
CA PHE A 61 -7.30 -9.34 7.73
C PHE A 61 -8.00 -10.68 7.97
N ASP A 62 -7.46 -11.51 8.87
CA ASP A 62 -8.03 -12.82 9.21
C ASP A 62 -9.39 -12.75 9.93
N LYS A 63 -9.83 -11.55 10.33
CA LYS A 63 -11.14 -11.29 10.96
C LYS A 63 -12.17 -10.70 10.01
N LEU A 64 -11.82 -10.46 8.74
CA LEU A 64 -12.78 -9.97 7.76
C LEU A 64 -13.81 -11.07 7.44
N PRO A 65 -15.09 -10.70 7.27
CA PRO A 65 -16.17 -11.64 6.94
C PRO A 65 -16.05 -12.23 5.53
#